data_AF-A0A535IHD1-F1
#
_entry.id   AF-A0A535IHD1-F1
#
_cell.length_a   1.000
_cell.length_b   1.000
_cell.length_c   1.000
_cell.angle_alpha   90.00
_cell.angle_beta   90.00
_cell.angle_gamma   90.00
#
_symmetry.space_group_name_H-M   'P 1'
#
loop_
_entity.id
_entity.type
_entity.pdbx_description
1 polymer ?
#
loop_
_entity_poly.entity_id
_entity_poly.type
_entity_poly.pdbx_seq_one_letter_code
_entity_poly.pdbx_strand_id
1 'polypeptide(L)'
;MLILSNESREDCAITAEGLDLQVPIVSVDQALYDRFRVRVMPFAFLLDPHGIVRWVGLIKSEDQLLHAWHMSRATVHEEVSSQEA
;
A
#
# COMPACT_ATOMS: atom_id res chain seq x y z
N MET A 1 3.24 4.61 -2.06
CA MET A 1 2.45 3.76 -1.13
C MET A 1 1.50 4.65 -0.34
N LEU A 2 0.34 4.12 0.03
CA LEU A 2 -0.73 4.81 0.74
C LEU A 2 -1.35 3.84 1.75
N ILE A 3 -1.73 4.30 2.93
CA ILE A 3 -2.51 3.53 3.91
C ILE A 3 -3.99 3.87 3.75
N LEU A 4 -4.82 2.84 3.61
CA LEU A 4 -6.28 2.94 3.63
C LEU A 4 -6.77 2.29 4.92
N SER A 5 -7.36 3.06 5.83
CA SER A 5 -7.87 2.52 7.09
C SER A 5 -9.20 3.13 7.50
N ASN A 6 -10.06 2.35 8.16
CA ASN A 6 -11.28 2.81 8.83
C ASN A 6 -11.04 3.12 10.32
N GLU A 7 -9.82 2.91 10.81
CA GLU A 7 -9.38 3.34 12.13
C GLU A 7 -9.12 4.85 12.18
N SER A 8 -8.88 5.37 13.38
CA SER A 8 -8.55 6.78 13.54
C SER A 8 -7.24 7.10 12.81
N ARG A 9 -7.16 8.35 12.32
CA ARG A 9 -5.94 8.82 11.66
C ARG A 9 -4.76 8.85 12.63
N GLU A 10 -5.00 9.14 13.91
CA GLU A 10 -3.95 9.11 14.94
C GLU A 10 -3.38 7.70 15.13
N ASP A 11 -4.21 6.67 15.27
CA ASP A 11 -3.75 5.29 15.49
C ASP A 11 -2.94 4.77 14.29
N CYS A 12 -3.39 5.12 13.07
CA CYS A 12 -2.67 4.82 11.85
C CYS A 12 -1.32 5.54 11.78
N ALA A 13 -1.25 6.80 12.23
CA ALA A 13 -0.01 7.58 12.23
C ALA A 13 1.01 7.00 13.22
N ILE A 14 0.58 6.61 14.42
CA ILE A 14 1.44 5.95 15.41
C ILE A 14 2.03 4.65 14.85
N THR A 15 1.18 3.83 14.20
CA THR A 15 1.63 2.58 13.58
C THR A 15 2.61 2.83 12.43
N ALA A 16 2.32 3.82 11.58
CA ALA A 16 3.19 4.18 10.46
C ALA A 16 4.54 4.71 10.95
N GLU A 17 4.57 5.57 11.98
CA GLU A 17 5.79 6.08 12.60
C GLU A 17 6.62 4.94 13.22
N GLY A 18 5.97 4.00 13.92
CA GLY A 18 6.64 2.81 14.46
C GLY A 18 7.28 1.90 13.40
N LEU A 19 6.87 2.02 12.14
CA LEU A 19 7.39 1.27 10.99
C LEU A 19 8.27 2.13 10.06
N ASP A 20 8.61 3.37 10.47
CA ASP A 20 9.34 4.35 9.65
C ASP A 20 8.68 4.61 8.27
N LEU A 21 7.35 4.55 8.21
CA LEU A 21 6.57 4.75 7.00
C LEU A 21 6.07 6.19 6.90
N GLN A 22 6.68 6.96 5.99
CA GLN A 22 6.20 8.30 5.62
C GLN A 22 5.27 8.21 4.41
N VAL A 23 4.04 7.75 4.64
CA VAL A 23 3.02 7.56 3.59
C VAL A 23 1.73 8.28 3.95
N PRO A 24 0.95 8.76 2.96
CA PRO A 24 -0.34 9.36 3.27
C PRO A 24 -1.28 8.30 3.87
N ILE A 25 -2.15 8.75 4.77
CA ILE A 25 -3.20 7.95 5.40
C ILE A 25 -4.53 8.51 4.92
N VAL A 26 -5.36 7.65 4.32
CA VAL A 26 -6.69 7.98 3.85
C VAL A 26 -7.69 7.17 4.65
N SER A 27 -8.59 7.89 5.33
CA SER A 27 -9.71 7.27 6.05
C SER A 27 -10.72 6.72 5.06
N VAL A 28 -11.17 5.49 5.28
CA VAL A 28 -12.13 4.77 4.42
C VAL A 28 -13.22 4.15 5.27
N ASP A 29 -14.34 3.77 4.65
CA ASP A 29 -15.39 3.01 5.31
C ASP A 29 -15.18 1.49 5.15
N GLN A 30 -15.95 0.70 5.90
CA GLN A 30 -15.95 -0.76 5.80
C GLN A 30 -16.38 -1.25 4.41
N ALA A 31 -17.23 -0.49 3.70
CA ALA A 31 -17.73 -0.87 2.39
C ALA A 31 -16.61 -0.93 1.34
N LEU A 32 -15.55 -0.13 1.50
CA LEU A 32 -14.35 -0.24 0.68
C LEU A 32 -13.69 -1.62 0.83
N TYR A 33 -13.49 -2.09 2.06
CA TYR A 33 -12.89 -3.41 2.29
C TYR A 33 -13.74 -4.52 1.67
N ASP A 34 -15.07 -4.44 1.80
CA ASP A 34 -15.99 -5.40 1.22
C ASP A 34 -15.91 -5.42 -0.31
N ARG A 35 -15.86 -4.23 -0.93
CA ARG A 35 -15.70 -4.06 -2.38
C ARG A 35 -14.41 -4.70 -2.91
N PHE A 36 -13.32 -4.58 -2.15
CA PHE A 36 -12.03 -5.19 -2.49
C PHE A 36 -11.83 -6.59 -1.91
N ARG A 37 -12.86 -7.15 -1.24
CA ARG A 37 -12.86 -8.46 -0.59
C ARG A 37 -11.73 -8.65 0.43
N VAL A 38 -11.33 -7.58 1.10
CA VAL A 38 -10.33 -7.60 2.17
C VAL A 38 -11.00 -8.05 3.47
N ARG A 39 -10.62 -9.23 3.96
CA ARG A 39 -11.21 -9.84 5.18
C ARG A 39 -10.23 -10.00 6.34
N VAL A 40 -8.94 -9.89 6.06
CA VAL A 40 -7.86 -10.09 7.02
C VAL A 40 -6.84 -9.00 6.80
N MET A 41 -6.44 -8.33 7.88
CA MET A 41 -5.48 -7.24 7.88
C MET A 41 -4.16 -7.67 8.56
N PRO A 42 -3.02 -7.06 8.22
CA PRO A 42 -2.84 -6.06 7.17
C PRO A 42 -2.79 -6.67 5.76
N PHE A 43 -3.37 -5.96 4.80
CA PHE A 43 -3.54 -6.40 3.41
C PHE A 43 -3.01 -5.33 2.45
N ALA A 44 -2.33 -5.75 1.38
CA ALA A 44 -1.70 -4.83 0.45
C ALA A 44 -2.07 -5.15 -1.00
N PHE A 45 -2.25 -4.07 -1.77
CA PHE A 45 -2.37 -4.08 -3.22
C PHE A 45 -1.19 -3.32 -3.81
N LEU A 46 -0.56 -3.90 -4.84
CA LEU A 46 0.33 -3.16 -5.72
C LEU A 46 -0.45 -2.83 -6.99
N LEU A 47 -0.59 -1.55 -7.29
CA LEU A 47 -1.22 -1.04 -8.50
C LEU A 47 -0.14 -0.50 -9.43
N ASP A 48 -0.33 -0.66 -10.73
CA ASP A 48 0.43 0.14 -11.71
C ASP A 48 -0.17 1.56 -11.84
N PRO A 49 0.47 2.46 -12.61
CA PRO A 49 -0.01 3.82 -12.81
C PRO A 49 -1.34 3.94 -13.57
N HIS A 50 -1.80 2.88 -14.23
CA HIS A 50 -3.14 2.82 -14.83
C HIS A 50 -4.21 2.31 -13.86
N GLY A 51 -3.83 2.02 -12.60
CA GLY A 51 -4.72 1.51 -11.57
C GLY A 51 -4.99 0.00 -11.67
N ILE A 52 -4.21 -0.74 -12.46
CA ILE A 52 -4.34 -2.19 -12.59
C ILE A 52 -3.60 -2.87 -11.44
N VAL A 53 -4.25 -3.82 -10.78
CA VAL A 53 -3.65 -4.63 -9.72
C VAL A 53 -2.57 -5.55 -10.30
N ARG A 54 -1.31 -5.30 -9.93
CA ARG A 54 -0.15 -6.12 -10.28
C ARG A 54 0.16 -7.19 -9.25
N TRP A 55 -0.17 -6.94 -7.98
CA TRP A 55 0.01 -7.91 -6.90
C TRP A 55 -0.97 -7.68 -5.75
N VAL A 56 -1.29 -8.76 -5.04
CA VAL A 56 -2.15 -8.76 -3.85
C VAL A 56 -1.55 -9.70 -2.80
N GLY A 57 -1.51 -9.27 -1.55
CA GLY A 57 -1.08 -10.17 -0.48
C GLY A 57 -1.34 -9.69 0.93
N LEU A 58 -1.34 -10.66 1.84
CA LEU A 58 -1.31 -10.42 3.28
C LEU A 58 0.11 -10.04 3.69
N ILE A 59 0.22 -8.99 4.50
CA ILE A 59 1.48 -8.59 5.10
C ILE A 59 1.56 -9.26 6.47
N LYS A 60 2.48 -10.21 6.63
CA LYS A 60 2.63 -11.00 7.85
C LYS A 60 3.90 -10.67 8.63
N SER A 61 4.81 -9.92 8.02
CA SER A 61 6.06 -9.48 8.62
C SER A 61 6.49 -8.13 8.07
N GLU A 62 7.36 -7.46 8.83
CA GLU A 62 8.02 -6.23 8.42
C GLU A 62 8.81 -6.41 7.11
N ASP A 63 9.52 -7.53 6.94
CA ASP A 63 10.23 -7.85 5.70
C ASP A 63 9.31 -7.87 4.47
N GLN A 64 8.09 -8.38 4.61
CA GLN A 64 7.11 -8.41 3.51
C GLN A 64 6.61 -7.01 3.17
N LEU A 65 6.47 -6.16 4.17
CA LEU A 65 6.09 -4.76 4.00
C LEU A 65 7.19 -3.98 3.27
N LEU A 66 8.44 -4.14 3.71
CA LEU A 66 9.61 -3.52 3.08
C LEU A 66 9.81 -4.02 1.65
N HIS A 67 9.64 -5.33 1.42
CA HIS A 67 9.70 -5.89 0.08
C HIS A 67 8.64 -5.30 -0.85
N ALA A 68 7.37 -5.22 -0.41
CA ALA A 68 6.30 -4.60 -1.17
C ALA A 68 6.58 -3.11 -1.45
N TRP A 69 7.15 -2.39 -0.48
CA TRP A 69 7.61 -1.02 -0.65
C TRP A 69 8.70 -0.89 -1.72
N HIS A 70 9.73 -1.73 -1.66
CA HIS A 70 10.80 -1.73 -2.67
C HIS A 70 10.28 -2.05 -4.07
N MET A 71 9.38 -3.02 -4.22
CA MET A 71 8.76 -3.33 -5.52
C MET A 71 7.98 -2.14 -6.08
N SER A 72 7.27 -1.40 -5.22
CA SER A 72 6.52 -0.20 -5.64
C SER A 72 7.42 0.94 -6.15
N ARG A 73 8.69 0.98 -5.71
CA ARG A 73 9.66 1.98 -6.18
C ARG A 73 10.36 1.54 -7.46
N ALA A 74 10.62 0.25 -7.63
CA ALA A 74 11.28 -0.29 -8.81
C ALA A 74 10.42 -0.13 -10.08
N THR A 75 9.11 -0.35 -9.97
CA THR A 75 8.15 -0.20 -11.09
C THR A 75 8.03 1.23 -11.60
N VAL A 76 8.15 2.23 -10.72
CA VAL A 76 8.17 3.65 -11.13
C VAL A 76 9.40 3.99 -11.97
N HIS A 77 10.53 3.29 -11.77
CA HIS A 77 11.77 3.60 -12.47
C HIS A 77 11.80 3.05 -13.91
N GLU A 78 11.13 1.93 -14.18
CA GLU A 78 11.04 1.36 -15.52
C GLU A 78 10.18 2.21 -16.47
N GLU A 79 9.12 2.84 -15.97
CA GLU A 79 8.26 3.70 -16.81
C GLU A 79 8.92 5.03 -17.18
N VAL A 80 9.71 5.63 -16.29
CA VAL A 80 10.45 6.86 -16.60
C VAL A 80 11.54 6.62 -17.65
N SER A 81 12.25 5.49 -17.56
CA SER A 81 13.28 5.12 -18.54
C SER A 81 12.70 4.84 -19.94
N SER A 82 11.46 4.36 -20.02
CA SER A 82 10.78 4.04 -21.28
C SER A 82 10.17 5.26 -21.99
N GLN A 83 10.12 6.42 -21.32
CA GLN A 83 9.64 7.68 -21.92
C GLN A 83 10.76 8.59 -22.44
N GLU A 84 12.03 8.25 -22.18
CA GLU A 84 13.21 9.00 -22.65
C GLU A 84 13.94 8.32 -23.85
N ALA A 85 13.36 7.28 -24.45
CA ALA A 85 13.93 6.53 -25.57
C ALA A 85 13.25 6.83 -26.93
#